data_AF-A0A3A0BGU7-F1
#
_entry.id   AF-A0A3A0BGU7-F1
#
_cell.length_a   1.000
_cell.length_b   1.000
_cell.length_c   1.000
_cell.angle_alpha   90.00
_cell.angle_beta   90.00
_cell.angle_gamma   90.00
#
_symmetry.space_group_name_H-M   'P 1'
#
loop_
_entity.id
_entity.type
_entity.pdbx_description
1 polymer ?
#
loop_
_entity_poly.entity_id
_entity_poly.type
_entity_poly.pdbx_seq_one_letter_code
_entity_poly.pdbx_strand_id
1 'polypeptide(L)'
;MLQQLTKRLFTNKFLLTAVSISIIILFLVLIFSSRTPNPTPVSTPQEQSSNNNPFSDFTNLTEEKVNNAISYRTLIADRLPIRMRNFKTSVGIDTSIDITLHPTEPSLTRLDITGLSYLNKDELDPEKNPNLQAFQETFTKALQLLRESGIEPKQLLFDYGQADYVRVTANEWVDKLGLLR
;
A
#
# COMPACT_ATOMS: atom_id res chain seq x y z
N MET A 1 -43.06 -24.67 -45.66
CA MET A 1 -41.67 -24.99 -45.25
C MET A 1 -41.53 -25.35 -43.76
N LEU A 2 -42.20 -24.64 -42.83
CA LEU A 2 -42.03 -24.88 -41.38
C LEU A 2 -42.39 -26.31 -40.90
N GLN A 3 -43.41 -26.95 -41.49
CA GLN A 3 -43.85 -28.30 -41.13
C GLN A 3 -42.88 -29.43 -41.56
N GLN A 4 -42.01 -29.20 -42.55
CA GLN A 4 -40.98 -30.19 -42.93
C GLN A 4 -39.75 -30.12 -42.01
N LEU A 5 -39.45 -28.94 -41.48
CA LEU A 5 -38.37 -28.73 -40.50
C LEU A 5 -38.68 -29.41 -39.17
N THR A 6 -39.92 -29.32 -38.68
CA THR A 6 -40.33 -29.99 -37.43
C THR A 6 -40.24 -31.51 -37.55
N LYS A 7 -40.71 -32.12 -38.64
CA LYS A 7 -40.59 -33.58 -38.83
C LYS A 7 -39.13 -34.09 -38.84
N ARG A 8 -38.19 -33.33 -39.41
CA ARG A 8 -36.76 -33.71 -39.40
C ARG A 8 -36.13 -33.60 -38.01
N LEU A 9 -36.55 -32.64 -37.20
CA LEU A 9 -36.09 -32.50 -35.80
C LEU A 9 -36.50 -33.68 -34.91
N PHE A 10 -37.64 -34.32 -35.18
CA PHE A 10 -38.13 -35.47 -34.38
C PHE A 10 -37.70 -36.85 -34.90
N THR A 11 -37.02 -36.95 -36.05
CA THR A 11 -36.58 -38.25 -36.60
C THR A 11 -35.20 -38.67 -36.08
N ASN A 12 -34.36 -37.70 -35.72
CA ASN A 12 -33.03 -37.96 -35.15
C ASN A 12 -33.08 -37.92 -33.63
N LYS A 13 -33.06 -39.09 -32.99
CA LYS A 13 -33.03 -39.25 -31.52
C LYS A 13 -31.93 -38.41 -30.87
N PHE A 14 -30.78 -38.27 -31.54
CA PHE A 14 -29.64 -37.47 -31.08
C PHE A 14 -29.94 -35.95 -30.99
N LEU A 15 -30.68 -35.43 -31.96
CA LEU A 15 -31.01 -34.01 -32.04
C LEU A 15 -32.09 -33.65 -31.01
N LEU A 16 -33.03 -34.57 -30.78
CA LEU A 16 -34.00 -34.47 -29.71
C LEU A 16 -33.33 -34.42 -28.32
N THR A 17 -32.34 -35.29 -28.07
CA THR A 17 -31.59 -35.28 -26.81
C THR A 17 -30.75 -34.01 -26.62
N ALA A 18 -30.10 -33.50 -27.66
CA ALA A 18 -29.32 -32.27 -27.57
C ALA A 18 -30.18 -31.05 -27.23
N VAL A 19 -31.36 -30.94 -27.84
CA VAL A 19 -32.31 -29.84 -27.57
C VAL A 19 -32.87 -29.93 -26.15
N SER A 20 -33.21 -31.14 -25.68
CA SER A 20 -33.73 -31.32 -24.32
C SER A 20 -32.68 -31.05 -23.24
N ILE A 21 -31.42 -31.44 -23.44
CA ILE A 21 -30.30 -31.09 -22.54
C ILE A 21 -30.10 -29.57 -22.49
N SER A 22 -30.14 -28.90 -23.65
CA SER A 22 -29.95 -27.44 -23.73
C SER A 22 -31.04 -26.68 -22.96
N ILE A 23 -32.29 -27.14 -23.04
CA ILE A 23 -33.42 -26.56 -22.30
C ILE A 23 -33.24 -26.76 -20.79
N ILE A 24 -32.79 -27.94 -20.35
CA ILE A 24 -32.53 -28.23 -18.93
C ILE A 24 -31.41 -27.35 -18.37
N ILE A 25 -30.32 -27.17 -19.12
CA ILE A 25 -29.21 -26.27 -18.72
C ILE A 25 -29.70 -24.83 -18.61
N LEU A 26 -30.48 -24.34 -19.58
CA LEU A 26 -31.05 -23.00 -19.55
C LEU A 26 -31.97 -22.80 -18.32
N PHE A 27 -32.78 -23.81 -18.00
CA PHE A 27 -33.68 -23.78 -16.85
C PHE A 27 -32.89 -23.78 -15.52
N LEU A 28 -31.80 -24.53 -15.43
CA LEU A 28 -30.88 -24.49 -14.28
C LEU A 28 -30.24 -23.11 -14.11
N VAL A 29 -29.74 -22.49 -15.18
CA VAL A 29 -29.14 -21.14 -15.12
C VAL A 29 -30.16 -20.09 -14.65
N LEU A 30 -31.43 -20.21 -15.06
CA LEU A 30 -32.51 -19.31 -14.63
C LEU A 30 -32.87 -19.50 -13.14
N ILE A 31 -32.90 -20.74 -12.65
CA ILE A 31 -33.15 -21.01 -11.21
C ILE A 31 -32.00 -20.48 -10.35
N PHE A 32 -30.75 -20.63 -10.79
CA PHE A 32 -29.58 -20.15 -10.03
C PHE A 32 -29.33 -18.64 -10.16
N SER A 33 -29.75 -17.98 -11.26
CA SER A 33 -29.61 -16.51 -11.40
C SER A 33 -30.59 -15.71 -10.54
N SER A 34 -31.62 -16.34 -9.97
CA SER A 34 -32.65 -15.65 -9.18
C SER A 34 -32.26 -15.33 -7.73
N ARG A 35 -31.00 -15.55 -7.35
CA ARG A 35 -30.48 -15.14 -6.02
C ARG A 35 -29.63 -13.88 -6.16
N THR A 36 -30.28 -12.75 -6.43
CA THR A 36 -29.76 -11.47 -5.93
C THR A 36 -29.84 -11.52 -4.40
N PRO A 37 -28.72 -11.51 -3.66
CA PRO A 37 -28.76 -11.36 -2.22
C PRO A 37 -29.41 -10.00 -1.91
N ASN A 38 -30.40 -10.02 -1.02
CA ASN A 38 -30.91 -8.80 -0.39
C ASN A 38 -29.70 -8.00 0.11
N PRO A 39 -29.54 -6.72 -0.25
CA PRO A 39 -28.52 -5.91 0.37
C PRO A 39 -28.88 -5.79 1.85
N THR A 40 -28.10 -6.45 2.69
CA THR A 40 -28.03 -6.12 4.11
C THR A 40 -27.86 -4.60 4.20
N PRO A 41 -28.63 -3.87 5.04
CA PRO A 41 -28.34 -2.47 5.28
C PRO A 41 -26.90 -2.43 5.79
N VAL A 42 -26.00 -1.93 4.96
CA VAL A 42 -24.65 -1.57 5.37
C VAL A 42 -24.89 -0.49 6.40
N SER A 43 -24.74 -0.85 7.68
CA SER A 43 -24.53 0.12 8.73
C SER A 43 -23.45 1.03 8.20
N THR A 44 -23.83 2.26 7.85
CA THR A 44 -22.91 3.36 7.62
C THR A 44 -21.88 3.23 8.73
N PRO A 45 -20.59 3.01 8.42
CA PRO A 45 -19.57 3.16 9.45
C PRO A 45 -19.86 4.53 10.03
N GLN A 46 -20.23 4.58 11.33
CA GLN A 46 -20.10 5.82 12.05
C GLN A 46 -18.72 6.31 11.66
N GLU A 47 -18.64 7.53 11.14
CA GLU A 47 -17.44 8.33 11.28
C GLU A 47 -17.15 8.27 12.78
N GLN A 48 -16.35 7.28 13.18
CA GLN A 48 -15.36 7.49 14.20
C GLN A 48 -14.68 8.73 13.65
N SER A 49 -15.00 9.86 14.27
CA SER A 49 -14.13 11.00 14.33
C SER A 49 -12.78 10.41 14.72
N SER A 50 -12.02 10.01 13.70
CA SER A 50 -10.61 9.77 13.77
C SER A 50 -10.13 11.09 14.27
N ASN A 51 -9.89 11.14 15.57
CA ASN A 51 -9.15 12.20 16.19
C ASN A 51 -7.86 12.20 15.35
N ASN A 52 -7.78 13.13 14.39
CA ASN A 52 -6.71 13.23 13.39
C ASN A 52 -5.45 13.69 14.10
N ASN A 53 -5.05 12.91 15.08
CA ASN A 53 -3.78 13.02 15.72
C ASN A 53 -2.81 12.31 14.78
N PRO A 54 -1.96 13.03 14.05
CA PRO A 54 -0.91 12.43 13.21
C PRO A 54 0.04 11.53 14.02
N PHE A 55 -0.06 11.57 15.36
CA PHE A 55 0.65 10.72 16.29
C PHE A 55 -0.08 9.43 16.68
N SER A 56 -1.29 9.15 16.16
CA SER A 56 -2.03 7.92 16.49
C SER A 56 -1.25 6.65 16.17
N ASP A 57 -0.42 6.73 15.12
CA ASP A 57 0.40 5.62 14.64
C ASP A 57 1.69 5.45 15.49
N PHE A 58 2.06 6.47 16.27
CA PHE A 58 3.26 6.48 17.11
C PHE A 58 2.89 6.23 18.57
N THR A 59 2.65 4.97 18.93
CA THR A 59 2.07 4.57 20.22
C THR A 59 2.93 4.84 21.48
N ASN A 60 4.05 5.56 21.41
CA ASN A 60 4.93 5.81 22.57
C ASN A 60 5.80 7.09 22.46
N LEU A 61 5.31 8.17 21.83
CA LEU A 61 6.07 9.44 21.83
C LEU A 61 5.75 10.27 23.08
N THR A 62 6.76 10.56 23.90
CA THR A 62 6.63 11.53 24.98
C THR A 62 6.46 12.94 24.42
N GLU A 63 5.73 13.80 25.12
CA GLU A 63 5.58 15.22 24.75
C GLU A 63 6.95 15.92 24.59
N GLU A 64 7.90 15.56 25.45
CA GLU A 64 9.29 16.01 25.37
C GLU A 64 9.93 15.67 24.02
N LYS A 65 9.77 14.44 23.53
CA LYS A 65 10.33 14.02 22.23
C LYS A 65 9.72 14.79 21.07
N VAL A 66 8.43 15.09 21.13
CA VAL A 66 7.73 15.90 20.12
C VAL A 66 8.25 17.34 20.13
N ASN A 67 8.37 17.96 21.31
CA ASN A 67 8.88 19.33 21.46
C ASN A 67 10.35 19.45 21.01
N ASN A 68 11.17 18.44 21.32
CA ASN A 68 12.56 18.35 20.85
C ASN A 68 12.61 18.26 19.32
N ALA A 69 11.77 17.42 18.70
CA ALA A 69 11.70 17.29 17.25
C ALA A 69 11.27 18.61 16.58
N ILE A 70 10.26 19.31 17.11
CA ILE A 70 9.82 20.63 16.59
C ILE A 70 10.96 21.65 16.65
N SER A 71 11.63 21.73 17.81
CA SER A 71 12.74 22.66 18.03
C SER A 71 13.90 22.35 17.09
N TYR A 72 14.29 21.08 17.00
CA TYR A 72 15.37 20.62 16.14
C TYR A 72 15.08 20.88 14.67
N ARG A 73 13.84 20.62 14.23
CA ARG A 73 13.42 20.86 12.84
C ARG A 73 13.56 22.33 12.45
N THR A 74 13.27 23.24 13.36
CA THR A 74 13.43 24.69 13.13
C THR A 74 14.91 25.05 12.91
N LEU A 75 15.84 24.37 13.60
CA LEU A 75 17.29 24.61 13.47
C LEU A 75 17.90 24.08 12.17
N ILE A 76 17.25 23.12 11.52
CA ILE A 76 17.76 22.46 10.30
C ILE A 76 16.96 22.81 9.04
N ALA A 77 15.97 23.72 9.16
CA ALA A 77 15.04 24.02 8.07
C ALA A 77 15.75 24.54 6.80
N ASP A 78 16.87 25.24 6.96
CA ASP A 78 17.71 25.77 5.89
C ASP A 78 18.53 24.70 5.14
N ARG A 79 18.62 23.48 5.69
CA ARG A 79 19.37 22.35 5.13
C ARG A 79 18.50 21.36 4.37
N LEU A 80 17.18 21.57 4.36
CA LEU A 80 16.20 20.79 3.63
C LEU A 80 15.62 21.64 2.46
N PRO A 81 15.23 21.04 1.33
CA PRO A 81 15.09 19.61 1.09
C PRO A 81 16.40 18.93 0.64
N ILE A 82 16.53 17.63 0.96
CA ILE A 82 17.60 16.76 0.45
C ILE A 82 16.99 15.81 -0.56
N ARG A 83 17.57 15.73 -1.76
CA ARG A 83 17.06 14.88 -2.84
C ARG A 83 18.17 14.05 -3.46
N MET A 84 17.87 12.78 -3.69
CA MET A 84 18.68 11.88 -4.50
C MET A 84 17.78 11.17 -5.50
N ARG A 85 18.21 11.10 -6.75
CA ARG A 85 17.48 10.41 -7.82
C ARG A 85 18.34 9.28 -8.36
N ASN A 86 17.69 8.21 -8.80
CA ASN A 86 18.33 7.04 -9.43
C ASN A 86 19.42 6.39 -8.57
N PHE A 87 19.16 6.25 -7.26
CA PHE A 87 20.02 5.45 -6.39
C PHE A 87 19.84 3.97 -6.75
N LYS A 88 20.88 3.39 -7.33
CA LYS A 88 20.87 1.99 -7.75
C LYS A 88 21.21 1.08 -6.58
N THR A 89 20.27 0.23 -6.19
CA THR A 89 20.43 -0.76 -5.11
C THR A 89 21.16 -2.02 -5.59
N SER A 90 21.64 -2.83 -4.66
CA SER A 90 22.36 -4.08 -4.96
C SER A 90 21.48 -5.11 -5.69
N VAL A 91 20.17 -5.07 -5.46
CA VAL A 91 19.16 -5.91 -6.13
C VAL A 91 18.71 -5.36 -7.48
N GLY A 92 19.36 -4.30 -7.98
CA GLY A 92 19.10 -3.74 -9.31
C GLY A 92 17.85 -2.88 -9.43
N ILE A 93 17.23 -2.49 -8.31
CA ILE A 93 16.10 -1.56 -8.28
C ILE A 93 16.64 -0.13 -8.15
N ASP A 94 16.21 0.76 -9.05
CA ASP A 94 16.51 2.19 -8.97
C ASP A 94 15.48 2.90 -8.09
N THR A 95 15.96 3.56 -7.05
CA THR A 95 15.12 4.30 -6.10
C THR A 95 15.41 5.79 -6.12
N SER A 96 14.55 6.58 -5.50
CA SER A 96 14.79 7.99 -5.24
C SER A 96 14.43 8.33 -3.80
N ILE A 97 15.12 9.33 -3.25
CA ILE A 97 14.96 9.83 -1.89
C ILE A 97 14.53 11.30 -1.99
N ASP A 98 13.51 11.69 -1.23
CA ASP A 98 13.13 13.08 -0.98
C ASP A 98 12.93 13.29 0.52
N ILE A 99 13.76 14.13 1.13
CA ILE A 99 13.68 14.48 2.55
C ILE A 99 13.27 15.93 2.65
N THR A 100 12.08 16.18 3.19
CA THR A 100 11.47 17.51 3.24
C THR A 100 10.85 17.78 4.61
N LEU A 101 10.56 19.05 4.89
CA LEU A 101 9.71 19.41 6.02
C LEU A 101 8.29 18.92 5.78
N HIS A 102 7.64 18.33 6.78
CA HIS A 102 6.24 17.96 6.64
C HIS A 102 5.38 19.24 6.50
N PRO A 103 4.46 19.31 5.52
CA PRO A 103 3.77 20.56 5.16
C PRO A 103 2.84 21.08 6.25
N THR A 104 2.21 20.19 7.02
CA THR A 104 1.19 20.55 8.02
C THR A 104 1.58 20.21 9.45
N GLU A 105 2.60 19.37 9.65
CA GLU A 105 2.90 18.82 10.98
C GLU A 105 4.26 19.30 11.46
N PRO A 106 4.35 20.16 12.49
CA PRO A 106 5.58 20.83 12.85
C PRO A 106 6.67 19.91 13.44
N SER A 107 6.29 18.74 13.92
CA SER A 107 7.21 17.77 14.53
C SER A 107 7.76 16.76 13.52
N LEU A 108 7.13 16.64 12.34
CA LEU A 108 7.45 15.61 11.37
C LEU A 108 8.37 16.13 10.26
N THR A 109 9.25 15.24 9.81
CA THR A 109 10.07 15.35 8.61
C THR A 109 9.62 14.27 7.64
N ARG A 110 9.28 14.63 6.41
CA ARG A 110 8.86 13.67 5.41
C ARG A 110 10.08 13.03 4.76
N LEU A 111 10.11 11.71 4.72
CA LEU A 111 11.09 10.89 3.99
C LEU A 111 10.34 10.04 2.97
N ASP A 112 10.36 10.47 1.72
CA ASP A 112 9.77 9.73 0.61
C ASP A 112 10.85 8.88 -0.07
N ILE A 113 10.61 7.56 -0.11
CA ILE A 113 11.38 6.63 -0.92
C ILE A 113 10.48 6.13 -2.05
N THR A 114 10.88 6.35 -3.30
CA THR A 114 10.12 5.94 -4.48
C THR A 114 10.91 4.94 -5.33
N GLY A 115 10.22 4.18 -6.19
CA GLY A 115 10.83 3.13 -7.04
C GLY A 115 10.72 1.71 -6.47
N LEU A 116 10.05 1.56 -5.33
CA LEU A 116 9.82 0.29 -4.64
C LEU A 116 8.36 -0.14 -4.73
N SER A 117 8.11 -1.45 -4.67
CA SER A 117 6.80 -2.02 -4.40
C SER A 117 6.63 -2.29 -2.90
N TYR A 118 5.59 -1.71 -2.30
CA TYR A 118 5.21 -1.88 -0.89
C TYR A 118 4.12 -2.95 -0.68
N LEU A 119 3.71 -3.67 -1.73
CA LEU A 119 2.58 -4.60 -1.67
C LEU A 119 2.90 -5.88 -0.87
N ASN A 120 4.17 -6.29 -0.85
CA ASN A 120 4.62 -7.54 -0.20
C ASN A 120 5.15 -7.28 1.22
N LYS A 121 4.34 -6.65 2.07
CA LYS A 121 4.79 -6.17 3.39
C LYS A 121 5.23 -7.27 4.37
N ASP A 122 4.59 -8.44 4.31
CA ASP A 122 4.78 -9.52 5.30
C ASP A 122 5.97 -10.43 4.97
N GLU A 123 6.50 -10.38 3.75
CA GLU A 123 7.65 -11.17 3.33
C GLU A 123 8.94 -10.47 3.75
N LEU A 124 9.60 -11.04 4.76
CA LEU A 124 10.82 -10.51 5.38
C LEU A 124 12.10 -11.16 4.86
N ASP A 125 11.97 -12.19 4.03
CA ASP A 125 13.10 -12.82 3.35
C ASP A 125 13.56 -11.91 2.18
N PRO A 126 14.77 -11.33 2.24
CA PRO A 126 15.28 -10.45 1.18
C PRO A 126 15.37 -11.13 -0.18
N GLU A 127 15.56 -12.46 -0.22
CA GLU A 127 15.60 -13.22 -1.49
C GLU A 127 14.23 -13.29 -2.16
N LYS A 128 13.15 -13.31 -1.36
CA LYS A 128 11.77 -13.35 -1.85
C LYS A 128 11.17 -11.97 -2.01
N ASN A 129 11.70 -10.98 -1.31
CA ASN A 129 11.28 -9.60 -1.36
C ASN A 129 12.48 -8.65 -1.57
N PRO A 130 12.96 -8.49 -2.82
CA PRO A 130 14.06 -7.57 -3.11
C PRO A 130 13.71 -6.11 -2.79
N ASN A 131 12.42 -5.75 -2.71
CA ASN A 131 12.01 -4.40 -2.30
C ASN A 131 12.37 -4.09 -0.85
N LEU A 132 12.38 -5.08 0.05
CA LEU A 132 12.81 -4.91 1.43
C LEU A 132 14.29 -4.55 1.50
N GLN A 133 15.13 -5.26 0.74
CA GLN A 133 16.56 -4.98 0.67
C GLN A 133 16.84 -3.61 0.04
N ALA A 134 16.18 -3.33 -1.09
CA ALA A 134 16.27 -2.03 -1.74
C ALA A 134 15.81 -0.88 -0.82
N PHE A 135 14.75 -1.10 -0.02
CA PHE A 135 14.32 -0.17 1.01
C PHE A 135 15.40 0.06 2.07
N GLN A 136 15.94 -1.00 2.66
CA GLN A 136 16.98 -0.91 3.69
C GLN A 136 18.20 -0.12 3.21
N GLU A 137 18.68 -0.41 2.01
CA GLU A 137 19.84 0.28 1.41
C GLU A 137 19.52 1.76 1.15
N THR A 138 18.36 2.04 0.56
CA THR A 138 17.93 3.40 0.25
C THR A 138 17.69 4.22 1.51
N PHE A 139 17.08 3.64 2.53
CA PHE A 139 16.87 4.26 3.83
C PHE A 139 18.19 4.57 4.51
N THR A 140 19.12 3.61 4.52
CA THR A 140 20.47 3.81 5.05
C THR A 140 21.18 4.96 4.32
N LYS A 141 21.01 5.05 2.99
CA LYS A 141 21.54 6.16 2.21
C LYS A 141 20.89 7.50 2.57
N ALA A 142 19.58 7.52 2.82
CA ALA A 142 18.88 8.72 3.29
C ALA A 142 19.44 9.20 4.64
N LEU A 143 19.68 8.30 5.60
CA LEU A 143 20.32 8.64 6.87
C LEU A 143 21.74 9.17 6.69
N GLN A 144 22.50 8.60 5.75
CA GLN A 144 23.82 9.10 5.41
C GLN A 144 23.75 10.54 4.87
N LEU A 145 22.84 10.82 3.94
CA LEU A 145 22.68 12.16 3.35
C LEU A 145 22.31 13.21 4.41
N LEU A 146 21.46 12.85 5.39
CA LEU A 146 21.15 13.70 6.53
C LEU A 146 22.43 14.03 7.33
N ARG A 147 23.24 13.03 7.68
CA ARG A 147 24.48 13.23 8.44
C ARG A 147 25.51 14.05 7.66
N GLU A 148 25.63 13.83 6.36
CA GLU A 148 26.48 14.62 5.45
C GLU A 148 26.05 16.10 5.43
N SER A 149 24.74 16.36 5.63
CA SER A 149 24.18 17.71 5.77
C SER A 149 24.24 18.23 7.20
N GLY A 150 24.93 17.55 8.12
CA GLY A 150 25.04 17.92 9.53
C GLY A 150 23.74 17.77 10.33
N ILE A 151 22.81 16.94 9.85
CA ILE A 151 21.54 16.63 10.52
C ILE A 151 21.66 15.27 11.20
N GLU A 152 21.32 15.19 12.48
CA GLU A 152 21.30 13.96 13.28
C GLU A 152 19.93 13.28 13.13
N PRO A 153 19.83 12.13 12.43
CA PRO A 153 18.53 11.52 12.15
C PRO A 153 17.78 11.07 13.40
N LYS A 154 18.47 10.73 14.50
CA LYS A 154 17.83 10.30 15.76
C LYS A 154 17.00 11.40 16.44
N GLN A 155 17.22 12.67 16.06
CA GLN A 155 16.45 13.82 16.56
C GLN A 155 15.17 14.09 15.75
N LEU A 156 14.98 13.37 14.63
CA LEU A 156 13.84 13.56 13.74
C LEU A 156 12.73 12.54 14.03
N LEU A 157 11.50 12.97 13.79
CA LEU A 157 10.35 12.08 13.61
C LEU A 157 10.03 12.02 12.12
N PHE A 158 9.99 10.81 11.56
CA PHE A 158 9.78 10.63 10.13
C PHE A 158 8.34 10.28 9.79
N ASP A 159 7.85 10.84 8.68
CA ASP A 159 6.65 10.43 7.96
C ASP A 159 7.07 9.82 6.60
N TYR A 160 6.61 8.62 6.28
CA TYR A 160 7.12 7.81 5.17
C TYR A 160 6.13 7.74 3.99
N GLY A 161 6.00 8.82 3.22
CA GLY A 161 5.10 8.84 2.07
C GLY A 161 3.69 9.35 2.38
N GLN A 162 3.02 9.82 1.32
CA GLN A 162 1.64 10.33 1.42
C GLN A 162 0.59 9.22 1.45
N ALA A 163 0.85 8.09 0.79
CA ALA A 163 -0.10 7.00 0.69
C ALA A 163 -0.06 6.10 1.93
N ASP A 164 -1.22 5.82 2.53
CA ASP A 164 -1.33 5.08 3.80
C ASP A 164 -0.62 3.72 3.75
N TYR A 165 -0.78 2.96 2.66
CA TYR A 165 -0.14 1.66 2.53
C TYR A 165 1.40 1.76 2.49
N VAL A 166 1.95 2.83 1.88
CA VAL A 166 3.40 3.08 1.87
C VAL A 166 3.86 3.41 3.29
N ARG A 167 3.15 4.32 3.97
CA ARG A 167 3.49 4.73 5.33
C ARG A 167 3.47 3.56 6.31
N VAL A 168 2.41 2.76 6.29
CA VAL A 168 2.26 1.58 7.17
C VAL A 168 3.37 0.56 6.90
N THR A 169 3.62 0.21 5.63
CA THR A 169 4.66 -0.77 5.29
C THR A 169 6.07 -0.27 5.61
N ALA A 170 6.35 1.01 5.33
CA ALA A 170 7.65 1.60 5.64
C ALA A 170 7.91 1.66 7.16
N ASN A 171 6.91 2.07 7.96
CA ASN A 171 6.99 2.01 9.43
C ASN A 171 7.33 0.60 9.91
N GLU A 172 6.59 -0.39 9.41
CA GLU A 172 6.79 -1.79 9.76
C GLU A 172 8.20 -2.28 9.39
N TRP A 173 8.70 -1.94 8.20
CA TRP A 173 10.05 -2.31 7.78
C TRP A 173 11.13 -1.61 8.60
N VAL A 174 10.99 -0.32 8.91
CA VAL A 174 11.92 0.42 9.77
C VAL A 174 12.02 -0.23 11.15
N ASP A 175 10.89 -0.59 11.74
CA ASP A 175 10.84 -1.21 13.06
C ASP A 175 11.44 -2.63 13.06
N LYS A 176 11.05 -3.46 12.09
CA LYS A 176 11.53 -4.84 11.96
C LYS A 176 13.03 -4.91 11.67
N LEU A 177 13.54 -4.00 10.84
CA LEU A 177 14.96 -3.91 10.49
C LEU A 177 15.79 -3.11 11.50
N GLY A 178 15.15 -2.41 12.45
CA GLY A 178 15.82 -1.63 13.49
C GLY A 178 16.61 -0.44 12.95
N LEU A 179 16.16 0.21 11.86
CA LEU A 179 16.94 1.20 11.11
C LEU A 179 17.17 2.53 11.85
N LEU A 180 16.44 2.78 12.93
CA LEU A 180 16.53 3.98 13.76
C LEU A 180 16.95 3.72 15.21
N ARG A 181 17.39 2.50 15.54
CA ARG A 181 17.85 2.17 16.91
C ARG A 181 19.25 2.71 17.21
#